data_AF-S5NIZ3-F1
#
_entry.id   AF-S5NIZ3-F1
#
_cell.length_a   1.000
_cell.length_b   1.000
_cell.length_c   1.000
_cell.angle_alpha   90.00
_cell.angle_beta   90.00
_cell.angle_gamma   90.00
#
_symmetry.space_group_name_H-M   'P 1'
#
loop_
_entity.id
_entity.type
_entity.pdbx_description
1 polymer ?
#
loop_
_entity_poly.entity_id
_entity_poly.type
_entity_poly.pdbx_seq_one_letter_code
_entity_poly.pdbx_strand_id
1 'polypeptide(L)' 'NKKKVKHLLELPKASTHLTLWKADLAEEGNFDEAIRGCTGVFHLATPMDFESKDPE' A
#
# COMPACT_ATOMS: atom_id res chain seq x y z
N ASN A 1 -8.49 -4.82 8.63
CA ASN A 1 -7.37 -3.91 8.34
C ASN A 1 -7.38 -2.55 9.05
N LYS A 2 -8.51 -1.99 9.52
CA LYS A 2 -8.53 -0.66 10.17
C LYS A 2 -7.54 -0.47 11.33
N LYS A 3 -7.34 -1.49 12.18
CA LYS A 3 -6.33 -1.44 13.26
C LYS A 3 -4.88 -1.31 12.74
N LYS A 4 -4.55 -1.97 11.62
CA LYS A 4 -3.21 -1.94 11.03
C LYS A 4 -2.86 -0.57 10.43
N VAL A 5 -3.83 0.10 9.82
CA VAL A 5 -3.62 1.39 9.14
C VAL A 5 -3.96 2.62 9.99
N LYS A 6 -4.37 2.41 11.26
CA LYS A 6 -4.84 3.49 12.14
C LYS A 6 -3.80 4.61 12.28
N HIS A 7 -2.53 4.24 12.46
CA HIS A 7 -1.43 5.20 12.60
C HIS A 7 -1.25 6.11 11.37
N LEU A 8 -1.54 5.61 10.16
CA LEU A 8 -1.48 6.42 8.93
C LEU A 8 -2.61 7.45 8.89
N LEU A 9 -3.80 7.07 9.35
CA LEU A 9 -4.97 7.94 9.39
C LEU A 9 -4.86 9.03 10.48
N GLU A 10 -4.02 8.83 11.48
CA GLU A 10 -3.76 9.79 12.57
C GLU A 10 -2.65 10.79 12.22
N LEU A 11 -1.98 10.64 11.06
CA LEU A 11 -0.97 11.60 10.61
C LEU A 11 -1.59 12.99 10.37
N PRO A 12 -0.84 14.08 10.63
CA PRO A 12 -1.29 15.42 10.31
C PRO A 12 -1.73 15.52 8.85
N LYS A 13 -2.93 16.05 8.61
CA LYS A 13 -3.55 16.23 7.28
C LYS A 13 -3.89 14.92 6.53
N ALA A 14 -3.86 13.75 7.17
CA ALA A 14 -4.23 12.49 6.53
C ALA A 14 -5.64 12.51 5.92
N SER A 15 -6.60 13.19 6.55
CA SER A 15 -7.97 13.32 6.04
C SER A 15 -8.10 14.00 4.67
N THR A 16 -7.08 14.74 4.22
CA THR A 16 -7.10 15.47 2.94
C THR A 16 -5.98 15.07 1.98
N HIS A 17 -4.83 14.60 2.51
CA HIS A 17 -3.65 14.28 1.69
C HIS A 17 -3.39 12.77 1.56
N LEU A 18 -4.13 11.92 2.29
CA LEU A 18 -3.97 10.47 2.26
C LEU A 18 -5.28 9.79 1.89
N THR A 19 -5.24 8.97 0.84
CA THR A 19 -6.30 8.02 0.53
C THR A 19 -5.72 6.61 0.62
N LEU A 20 -6.48 5.69 1.21
CA LEU A 20 -6.09 4.29 1.36
C LEU A 20 -6.92 3.44 0.41
N TRP A 21 -6.24 2.69 -0.43
CA TRP A 21 -6.83 1.77 -1.40
C TRP A 21 -6.45 0.34 -1.03
N LYS A 22 -7.36 -0.60 -1.28
CA LYS A 22 -7.04 -2.02 -1.17
C LYS A 22 -6.57 -2.48 -2.54
N ALA A 23 -5.39 -3.09 -2.61
CA ALA A 23 -4.87 -3.72 -3.80
C ALA A 23 -4.09 -4.99 -3.41
N ASP A 24 -4.04 -5.95 -4.32
CA ASP A 24 -3.28 -7.18 -4.25
C ASP A 24 -2.33 -7.24 -5.45
N LEU A 25 -1.07 -7.59 -5.20
CA LEU A 25 -0.03 -7.68 -6.22
C LEU A 25 -0.28 -8.83 -7.22
N ALA A 26 -0.98 -9.88 -6.80
CA ALA A 26 -1.29 -11.03 -7.65
C ALA A 26 -2.51 -10.83 -8.55
N GLU A 27 -3.29 -9.75 -8.33
CA GLU A 27 -4.51 -9.46 -9.09
C GLU A 27 -4.23 -8.36 -10.14
N GLU A 28 -4.36 -8.71 -11.42
CA GLU A 28 -4.22 -7.76 -12.52
C GLU A 28 -5.27 -6.64 -12.43
N GLY A 29 -4.85 -5.40 -12.71
CA GLY A 29 -5.72 -4.21 -12.70
C GLY A 29 -6.06 -3.64 -11.31
N ASN A 30 -5.62 -4.27 -10.22
CA ASN A 30 -6.00 -3.87 -8.86
C ASN A 30 -5.40 -2.52 -8.40
N PHE A 31 -4.39 -2.02 -9.12
CA PHE A 31 -3.75 -0.73 -8.85
C PHE A 31 -4.29 0.39 -9.75
N ASP A 32 -5.06 0.08 -10.79
CA ASP A 32 -5.43 1.01 -11.86
C ASP A 32 -6.19 2.23 -11.35
N GLU A 33 -7.08 2.03 -10.39
CA GLU A 33 -7.83 3.13 -9.77
C GLU A 33 -6.93 4.00 -8.89
N ALA A 34 -6.06 3.38 -8.10
CA ALA A 34 -5.18 4.08 -7.15
C ALA A 34 -4.12 4.94 -7.84
N ILE A 35 -3.67 4.55 -9.05
CA ILE A 35 -2.67 5.29 -9.82
C ILE A 35 -3.26 6.28 -10.83
N ARG A 36 -4.59 6.26 -11.03
CA ARG A 36 -5.24 7.08 -12.06
C ARG A 36 -5.07 8.57 -11.75
N GLY A 37 -4.46 9.30 -12.69
CA GLY A 37 -4.23 10.74 -12.55
C GLY A 37 -3.04 11.11 -11.66
N CYS A 38 -2.26 10.13 -11.19
CA CYS A 38 -1.00 10.40 -10.51
C CYS A 38 0.06 10.90 -11.51
N THR A 39 0.84 11.90 -11.11
CA THR A 39 1.98 12.40 -11.89
C THR A 39 3.17 11.44 -11.86
N GLY A 40 3.30 10.64 -10.80
CA GLY A 40 4.34 9.64 -10.64
C GLY A 40 3.92 8.56 -9.65
N VAL A 41 4.47 7.35 -9.81
CA VAL A 41 4.15 6.18 -9.00
C VAL A 41 5.44 5.60 -8.44
N PHE A 42 5.47 5.37 -7.12
CA PHE A 42 6.56 4.66 -6.44
C PHE A 42 6.06 3.27 -6.06
N HIS A 43 6.56 2.24 -6.75
CA HIS A 43 6.22 0.86 -6.43
C HIS A 43 7.23 0.32 -5.40
N LEU A 44 6.79 0.17 -4.16
CA LEU A 44 7.58 -0.37 -3.05
C LEU A 44 7.14 -1.76 -2.61
N ALA A 45 6.06 -2.29 -3.21
CA ALA A 45 5.54 -3.60 -2.85
C ALA A 45 6.45 -4.68 -3.43
N THR A 46 7.10 -5.42 -2.56
CA THR A 46 7.83 -6.65 -2.92
C THR A 46 7.15 -7.82 -2.25
N PRO A 47 6.94 -8.96 -2.95
CA PRO A 47 6.57 -10.20 -2.29
C PRO A 47 7.57 -10.47 -1.18
N MET A 48 7.09 -10.65 0.05
CA MET A 48 7.93 -10.99 1.19
C MET A 48 7.54 -12.39 1.64
N ASP A 49 8.43 -13.35 1.37
CA ASP A 49 8.32 -14.69 1.92
C ASP A 49 8.80 -14.64 3.37
N PHE A 50 7.85 -14.55 4.30
CA PHE A 50 8.13 -14.57 5.75
C PHE A 50 8.63 -15.95 6.25
N GLU A 51 8.75 -16.94 5.36
CA GLU A 51 9.19 -18.31 5.61
C GLU A 51 10.62 -18.55 5.05
N SER A 52 11.56 -17.60 5.20
CA SER A 52 12.96 -17.93 4.94
C SER A 52 13.49 -18.80 6.09
N LYS A 53 13.93 -20.02 5.77
CA LYS A 53 14.63 -20.92 6.73
C LYS A 53 16.09 -20.55 6.94
N ASP A 54 16.61 -19.63 6.14
CA ASP A 54 17.94 -19.05 6.29
C ASP A 54 17.78 -17.64 6.89
N PRO A 55 18.11 -17.45 8.18
CA PRO A 55 18.46 -16.13 8.69
C PRO A 55 19.87 -15.79 8.18
N GLU A 56 20.07 -14.56 7.72
CA GLU A 56 21.44 -14.04 7.51
C GLU A 56 22.32 -14.21 8.75
#